data_AF-H3AQT0-F1
#
_entry.id   AF-H3AQT0-F1
#
_cell.length_a   1.000
_cell.length_b   1.000
_cell.length_c   1.000
_cell.angle_alpha   90.00
_cell.angle_beta   90.00
_cell.angle_gamma   90.00
#
_symmetry.space_group_name_H-M   'P 1'
#
loop_
_entity.id
_entity.type
_entity.pdbx_description
1 polymer ?
#
loop_
_entity_poly.entity_id
_entity_poly.type
_entity_poly.pdbx_seq_one_letter_code
_entity_poly.pdbx_strand_id
1 'polypeptide(L)'
;GTMFSASNLLCLIFLTLTKQTWALKDEEKKLLLEKHNLYRSQVLPSAANMLEMSWDTELESLAENYATNCIWDHNPDRGMTGENLFASINKPLDVEEAMKDWYQEHEDYDFETKECTMGKACGHYTQIVWADSDKIGCGTNFCDTMQGINRPNVFLLVCNYAP
;
A
#
# COMPACT_ATOMS: atom_id res chain seq x y z
N GLY A 1 14.34 -62.41 -31.25
CA GLY A 1 13.30 -61.41 -31.56
C GLY A 1 12.66 -60.97 -30.27
N THR A 2 12.38 -59.66 -30.18
CA THR A 2 11.34 -58.99 -29.35
C THR A 2 11.48 -59.15 -27.81
N MET A 3 11.49 -58.15 -26.94
CA MET A 3 11.27 -56.70 -26.96
C MET A 3 12.00 -56.14 -25.73
N PHE A 4 12.54 -54.91 -25.79
CA PHE A 4 12.64 -54.05 -24.60
C PHE A 4 12.00 -52.71 -24.96
N SER A 5 10.85 -52.46 -24.36
CA SER A 5 10.14 -51.18 -24.41
C SER A 5 10.81 -50.22 -23.45
N ALA A 6 11.64 -49.30 -23.96
CA ALA A 6 12.05 -48.12 -23.21
C ALA A 6 10.95 -47.07 -23.37
N SER A 7 10.12 -46.94 -22.34
CA SER A 7 9.13 -45.88 -22.24
C SER A 7 9.87 -44.54 -22.12
N ASN A 8 9.84 -43.75 -23.18
CA ASN A 8 10.33 -42.37 -23.18
C ASN A 8 9.38 -41.53 -22.31
N LEU A 9 9.67 -41.45 -21.01
CA LEU A 9 9.03 -40.47 -20.14
C LEU A 9 9.65 -39.10 -20.46
N LEU A 10 9.07 -38.40 -21.45
CA LEU A 10 9.28 -36.97 -21.61
C LEU A 10 8.77 -36.27 -20.34
N CYS A 11 9.68 -35.94 -19.44
CA CYS A 11 9.40 -35.03 -18.35
C CYS A 11 9.25 -33.63 -18.96
N LEU A 12 8.01 -33.26 -19.32
CA LEU A 12 7.67 -31.90 -19.73
C LEU A 12 7.80 -31.00 -18.50
N ILE A 13 8.99 -30.42 -18.32
CA ILE A 13 9.18 -29.33 -17.36
C ILE A 13 8.47 -28.12 -17.94
N PHE A 14 7.20 -27.92 -17.56
CA PHE A 14 6.54 -26.63 -17.72
C PHE A 14 7.28 -25.65 -16.80
N LEU A 15 8.26 -24.92 -17.36
CA LEU A 15 8.78 -23.71 -16.75
C LEU A 15 7.64 -22.70 -16.74
N THR A 16 6.84 -22.71 -15.68
CA THR A 16 5.99 -21.57 -15.38
C THR A 16 6.94 -20.41 -15.12
N LEU A 17 6.92 -19.39 -16.00
CA LEU A 17 7.54 -18.11 -15.71
C LEU A 17 6.76 -17.55 -14.51
N THR A 18 7.23 -17.78 -13.29
CA THR A 18 6.71 -17.09 -12.13
C THR A 18 7.11 -15.63 -12.32
N LYS A 19 6.17 -14.76 -12.72
CA LYS A 19 6.38 -13.32 -12.58
C LYS A 19 6.73 -13.09 -11.11
N GLN A 20 7.93 -12.57 -10.86
CA GLN A 20 8.29 -12.09 -9.53
C GLN A 20 7.28 -11.00 -9.18
N THR A 21 6.36 -11.29 -8.26
CA THR A 21 5.45 -10.29 -7.72
C THR A 21 6.09 -9.74 -6.46
N TRP A 22 6.05 -8.41 -6.33
CA TRP A 22 6.46 -7.72 -5.12
C TRP A 22 5.24 -7.56 -4.21
N ALA A 23 4.57 -8.68 -3.91
CA ALA A 23 3.37 -8.67 -3.09
C ALA A 23 3.71 -8.42 -1.62
N LEU A 24 2.81 -7.75 -0.91
CA LEU A 24 2.89 -7.62 0.54
C LEU A 24 2.75 -8.99 1.20
N LYS A 25 3.54 -9.23 2.24
CA LYS A 25 3.41 -10.40 3.11
C LYS A 25 2.20 -10.23 4.03
N ASP A 26 1.63 -11.34 4.50
CA ASP A 26 0.48 -11.31 5.40
C ASP A 26 0.80 -10.54 6.71
N GLU A 27 2.04 -10.61 7.20
CA GLU A 27 2.48 -9.83 8.35
C GLU A 27 2.51 -8.33 8.08
N GLU A 28 2.87 -7.91 6.86
CA GLU A 28 2.89 -6.51 6.46
C GLU A 28 1.47 -5.95 6.31
N LYS A 29 0.56 -6.72 5.69
CA LYS A 29 -0.88 -6.39 5.59
C LYS A 29 -1.50 -6.23 6.98
N LYS A 30 -1.21 -7.19 7.87
CA LYS A 30 -1.67 -7.16 9.26
C LYS A 30 -1.13 -5.93 9.99
N LEU A 31 0.16 -5.62 9.86
CA LEU A 31 0.76 -4.45 10.49
C LEU A 31 0.12 -3.14 9.99
N LEU A 32 -0.09 -3.01 8.69
CA LEU A 32 -0.76 -1.85 8.10
C LEU A 32 -2.15 -1.67 8.74
N LEU A 33 -2.98 -2.72 8.76
CA LEU A 33 -4.32 -2.66 9.34
C LEU A 33 -4.28 -2.32 10.85
N GLU A 34 -3.43 -3.01 11.61
CA GLU A 34 -3.31 -2.81 13.07
C GLU A 34 -2.84 -1.38 13.41
N LYS A 35 -1.88 -0.83 12.64
CA LYS A 35 -1.41 0.55 12.85
C LYS A 35 -2.47 1.57 12.50
N HIS A 36 -3.25 1.37 11.43
CA HIS A 36 -4.38 2.25 11.12
C HIS A 36 -5.37 2.29 12.30
N ASN A 37 -5.83 1.14 12.78
CA ASN A 37 -6.76 1.07 13.89
C ASN A 37 -6.17 1.61 15.21
N LEU A 38 -4.87 1.38 15.46
CA LEU A 38 -4.17 1.96 16.59
C LEU A 38 -4.21 3.49 16.55
N TYR A 39 -3.82 4.10 15.44
CA TYR A 39 -3.78 5.56 15.30
C TYR A 39 -5.16 6.19 15.34
N ARG A 40 -6.16 5.55 14.73
CA ARG A 40 -7.57 5.95 14.82
C ARG A 40 -8.10 5.94 16.25
N SER A 41 -7.63 5.02 17.10
CA SER A 41 -8.01 4.96 18.52
C SER A 41 -7.33 6.02 19.41
N GLN A 42 -6.31 6.71 18.90
CA GLN A 42 -5.48 7.64 19.67
C GLN A 42 -5.69 9.12 19.31
N VAL A 43 -6.61 9.43 18.38
CA VAL A 43 -6.86 10.80 17.93
C VAL A 43 -7.26 11.72 19.08
N LEU A 44 -6.75 12.95 19.02
CA LEU A 44 -7.11 14.04 19.94
C LEU A 44 -7.51 15.27 19.10
N PRO A 45 -8.72 15.82 19.29
CA PRO A 45 -9.76 15.37 20.22
C PRO A 45 -10.32 13.98 19.86
N SER A 46 -10.89 13.27 20.86
CA SER A 46 -11.44 11.93 20.65
C SER A 46 -12.61 11.96 19.67
N ALA A 47 -12.61 11.06 18.69
CA ALA A 47 -13.68 10.95 17.71
C ALA A 47 -14.89 10.14 18.25
N ALA A 48 -16.10 10.63 18.00
CA ALA A 48 -17.35 9.96 18.41
C ALA A 48 -17.84 8.92 17.39
N ASN A 49 -17.34 8.98 16.15
CA ASN A 49 -17.83 8.20 15.00
C ASN A 49 -16.70 7.51 14.23
N MET A 50 -15.52 7.30 14.84
CA MET A 50 -14.41 6.64 14.16
C MET A 50 -14.73 5.16 13.91
N LEU A 51 -14.89 4.79 12.64
CA LEU A 51 -15.14 3.39 12.27
C LEU A 51 -13.85 2.57 12.42
N GLU A 52 -13.97 1.32 12.87
CA GLU A 52 -12.85 0.38 12.85
C GLU A 52 -12.60 -0.07 11.40
N MET A 53 -11.35 0.02 10.95
CA MET A 53 -10.99 -0.41 9.60
C MET A 53 -10.88 -1.92 9.51
N SER A 54 -11.19 -2.46 8.34
CA SER A 54 -10.98 -3.84 7.95
C SER A 54 -10.30 -3.92 6.58
N TRP A 55 -9.60 -5.03 6.34
CA TRP A 55 -8.92 -5.24 5.06
C TRP A 55 -9.92 -5.55 3.96
N ASP A 56 -9.71 -4.96 2.78
CA ASP A 56 -10.52 -5.17 1.58
C ASP A 56 -9.63 -5.61 0.41
N THR A 57 -9.93 -6.79 -0.14
CA THR A 57 -9.13 -7.41 -1.20
C THR A 57 -9.33 -6.77 -2.57
N GLU A 58 -10.43 -6.05 -2.79
CA GLU A 58 -10.65 -5.30 -4.04
C GLU A 58 -9.81 -4.03 -4.04
N LEU A 59 -9.74 -3.33 -2.89
CA LEU A 59 -8.83 -2.19 -2.70
C LEU A 59 -7.36 -2.59 -2.78
N GLU A 60 -6.99 -3.76 -2.23
CA GLU A 60 -5.65 -4.33 -2.36
C GLU A 60 -5.31 -4.56 -3.84
N SER A 61 -6.23 -5.20 -4.58
CA SER A 61 -6.04 -5.46 -6.01
C SER A 61 -5.89 -4.16 -6.81
N LEU A 62 -6.66 -3.11 -6.47
CA LEU A 62 -6.54 -1.78 -7.08
C LEU A 62 -5.15 -1.18 -6.83
N ALA A 63 -4.69 -1.19 -5.59
CA ALA A 63 -3.41 -0.66 -5.17
C ALA A 63 -2.23 -1.43 -5.78
N GLU A 64 -2.26 -2.76 -5.76
CA GLU A 64 -1.24 -3.62 -6.37
C GLU A 64 -1.09 -3.36 -7.85
N ASN A 65 -2.21 -3.31 -8.58
CA ASN A 65 -2.20 -3.03 -10.01
C ASN A 65 -1.60 -1.65 -10.30
N TYR A 66 -1.98 -0.63 -9.52
CA TYR A 66 -1.47 0.72 -9.74
C TYR A 66 0.02 0.85 -9.43
N ALA A 67 0.51 0.22 -8.37
CA ALA A 67 1.92 0.26 -7.98
C ALA A 67 2.86 -0.20 -9.10
N THR A 68 2.41 -1.12 -9.96
CA THR A 68 3.20 -1.62 -11.11
C THR A 68 3.55 -0.56 -12.15
N ASN A 69 2.82 0.56 -12.19
CA ASN A 69 3.09 1.66 -13.13
C ASN A 69 4.37 2.43 -12.78
N CYS A 70 4.83 2.35 -11.53
CA CYS A 70 6.01 3.07 -11.05
C CYS A 70 5.95 4.58 -11.32
N ILE A 71 4.81 5.18 -10.98
CA ILE A 71 4.54 6.61 -11.11
C ILE A 71 4.38 7.19 -9.71
N TRP A 72 5.14 8.25 -9.39
CA TRP A 72 4.96 9.02 -8.17
C TRP A 72 3.86 10.07 -8.35
N ASP A 73 2.63 9.59 -8.48
CA ASP A 73 1.41 10.39 -8.55
C ASP A 73 0.22 9.52 -8.13
N HIS A 74 -0.91 10.13 -7.83
CA HIS A 74 -2.11 9.42 -7.44
C HIS A 74 -2.81 8.75 -8.64
N ASN A 75 -3.44 7.60 -8.40
CA ASN A 75 -4.14 6.83 -9.44
C ASN A 75 -5.36 7.59 -9.99
N PRO A 76 -5.35 8.10 -11.24
CA PRO A 76 -6.47 8.88 -11.76
C PRO A 76 -7.76 8.05 -11.95
N ASP A 77 -7.63 6.72 -12.02
CA ASP A 77 -8.74 5.79 -12.30
C ASP A 77 -9.25 5.07 -11.03
N ARG A 78 -8.89 5.56 -9.83
CA ARG A 78 -9.28 4.98 -8.53
C ARG A 78 -10.74 5.24 -8.10
N GLY A 79 -11.51 5.91 -8.95
CA GLY A 79 -12.89 6.31 -8.63
C GLY A 79 -12.94 7.25 -7.43
N MET A 80 -13.84 6.97 -6.48
CA MET A 80 -14.04 7.76 -5.27
C MET A 80 -13.16 7.31 -4.09
N THR A 81 -12.26 6.35 -4.28
CA THR A 81 -11.42 5.84 -3.19
C THR A 81 -10.35 6.85 -2.77
N GLY A 82 -10.08 6.90 -1.48
CA GLY A 82 -8.90 7.58 -0.94
C GLY A 82 -7.62 6.86 -1.34
N GLU A 83 -6.47 7.56 -1.23
CA GLU A 83 -5.17 6.96 -1.56
C GLU A 83 -4.02 7.63 -0.80
N ASN A 84 -3.16 6.81 -0.21
CA ASN A 84 -1.87 7.22 0.34
C ASN A 84 -0.73 6.52 -0.40
N LEU A 85 0.37 7.23 -0.63
CA LEU A 85 1.57 6.73 -1.31
C LEU A 85 2.78 6.84 -0.40
N PHE A 86 3.68 5.86 -0.47
CA PHE A 86 4.97 5.89 0.20
C PHE A 86 6.06 5.33 -0.70
N ALA A 87 7.26 5.92 -0.62
CA ALA A 87 8.40 5.52 -1.43
C ALA A 87 9.61 5.18 -0.55
N SER A 88 10.01 3.91 -0.57
CA SER A 88 11.26 3.47 0.06
C SER A 88 12.39 3.48 -0.99
N ILE A 89 13.30 4.44 -0.90
CA ILE A 89 14.35 4.68 -1.92
C ILE A 89 15.67 4.01 -1.51
N ASN A 90 16.26 3.20 -2.40
CA ASN A 90 17.53 2.49 -2.19
C ASN A 90 17.55 1.58 -0.95
N LYS A 91 16.40 1.11 -0.49
CA LYS A 91 16.26 0.19 0.65
C LYS A 91 14.99 -0.67 0.49
N PRO A 92 14.88 -1.82 1.18
CA PRO A 92 13.64 -2.60 1.19
C PRO A 92 12.44 -1.78 1.67
N LEU A 93 11.23 -2.23 1.32
CA LEU A 93 10.02 -1.66 1.91
C LEU A 93 10.01 -1.90 3.43
N ASP A 94 9.69 -0.84 4.18
CA ASP A 94 9.37 -0.90 5.60
C ASP A 94 7.98 -0.26 5.78
N VAL A 95 6.96 -1.11 5.95
CA VAL A 95 5.58 -0.65 6.14
C VAL A 95 5.36 0.04 7.49
N GLU A 96 6.20 -0.23 8.49
CA GLU A 96 6.10 0.47 9.76
C GLU A 96 6.67 1.89 9.65
N GLU A 97 7.72 2.08 8.85
CA GLU A 97 8.21 3.41 8.49
C GLU A 97 7.15 4.22 7.74
N ALA A 98 6.49 3.62 6.73
CA ALA A 98 5.40 4.27 5.99
C ALA A 98 4.28 4.75 6.92
N MET A 99 3.82 3.88 7.83
CA MET A 99 2.77 4.23 8.80
C MET A 99 3.20 5.35 9.75
N LYS A 100 4.46 5.38 10.18
CA LYS A 100 4.99 6.46 11.04
C LYS A 100 5.07 7.78 10.28
N ASP A 101 5.59 7.78 9.06
CA ASP A 101 5.75 8.96 8.22
C ASP A 101 4.38 9.61 7.92
N TRP A 102 3.41 8.82 7.48
CA TRP A 102 2.04 9.30 7.25
C TRP A 102 1.37 9.81 8.53
N TYR A 103 1.56 9.12 9.66
CA TYR A 103 0.95 9.55 10.92
C TYR A 103 1.58 10.85 11.46
N GLN A 104 2.89 11.02 11.33
CA GLN A 104 3.63 12.17 11.85
C GLN A 104 3.15 13.53 11.32
N GLU A 105 2.47 13.56 10.18
CA GLU A 105 1.85 14.80 9.69
C GLU A 105 0.80 15.39 10.68
N HIS A 106 0.34 14.61 11.66
CA HIS A 106 -0.50 15.12 12.75
C HIS A 106 0.15 16.26 13.54
N GLU A 107 1.49 16.36 13.56
CA GLU A 107 2.20 17.43 14.26
C GLU A 107 1.97 18.80 13.60
N ASP A 108 1.63 18.79 12.30
CA ASP A 108 1.39 19.98 11.49
C ASP A 108 -0.12 20.24 11.25
N TYR A 109 -1.02 19.38 11.75
CA TYR A 109 -2.48 19.47 11.55
C TYR A 109 -3.24 19.91 12.81
N ASP A 110 -4.08 20.93 12.68
CA ASP A 110 -4.93 21.43 13.75
C ASP A 110 -6.39 20.97 13.54
N PHE A 111 -6.92 20.17 14.47
CA PHE A 111 -8.29 19.67 14.40
C PHE A 111 -9.37 20.70 14.69
N GLU A 112 -9.07 21.77 15.45
CA GLU A 112 -10.05 22.80 15.77
C GLU A 112 -10.33 23.66 14.54
N THR A 113 -9.27 24.03 13.82
CA THR A 113 -9.33 24.88 12.62
C THR A 113 -9.47 24.07 11.33
N LYS A 114 -9.12 22.78 11.36
CA LYS A 114 -8.99 21.88 10.18
C LYS A 114 -7.94 22.37 9.19
N GLU A 115 -6.91 23.04 9.69
CA GLU A 115 -5.84 23.59 8.88
C GLU A 115 -4.56 22.74 9.00
N CYS A 116 -3.85 22.63 7.89
CA CYS A 116 -2.49 22.12 7.85
C CYS A 116 -1.54 23.31 7.86
N THR A 117 -0.45 23.20 8.62
CA THR A 117 0.60 24.23 8.69
C THR A 117 1.08 24.59 7.28
N MET A 118 1.21 25.89 7.02
CA MET A 118 1.58 26.41 5.69
C MET A 118 2.87 25.75 5.18
N GLY A 119 2.80 25.15 3.99
CA GLY A 119 3.93 24.48 3.34
C GLY A 119 4.21 23.05 3.84
N LYS A 120 3.37 22.50 4.72
CA LYS A 120 3.40 21.10 5.15
C LYS A 120 2.34 20.28 4.42
N ALA A 121 2.48 18.96 4.51
CA ALA A 121 1.50 18.00 4.05
C ALA A 121 0.80 17.38 5.27
N CYS A 122 -0.52 17.23 5.20
CA CYS A 122 -1.34 16.57 6.22
C CYS A 122 -2.34 15.58 5.62
N GLY A 123 -2.24 15.34 4.30
CA GLY A 123 -3.19 14.52 3.56
C GLY A 123 -3.14 13.05 3.97
N HIS A 124 -1.94 12.52 4.23
CA HIS A 124 -1.78 11.14 4.62
C HIS A 124 -2.32 10.89 6.02
N TYR A 125 -2.01 11.78 6.96
CA TYR A 125 -2.55 11.70 8.31
C TYR A 125 -4.08 11.78 8.30
N THR A 126 -4.64 12.79 7.65
CA THR A 126 -6.10 12.98 7.60
C THR A 126 -6.82 11.81 6.95
N GLN A 127 -6.21 11.13 5.96
CA GLN A 127 -6.75 9.89 5.40
C GLN A 127 -6.70 8.71 6.39
N ILE A 128 -5.61 8.53 7.14
CA ILE A 128 -5.51 7.47 8.18
C ILE A 128 -6.64 7.62 9.20
N VAL A 129 -6.93 8.85 9.60
CA VAL A 129 -7.94 9.17 10.64
C VAL A 129 -9.27 9.62 10.07
N TRP A 130 -9.55 9.34 8.78
CA TRP A 130 -10.83 9.68 8.17
C TRP A 130 -11.93 8.79 8.75
N ALA A 131 -12.84 9.37 9.53
CA ALA A 131 -13.77 8.61 10.36
C ALA A 131 -14.65 7.64 9.56
N ASP A 132 -15.05 8.05 8.36
CA ASP A 132 -15.98 7.30 7.51
C ASP A 132 -15.30 6.18 6.71
N SER A 133 -13.97 6.22 6.53
CA SER A 133 -13.23 5.14 5.84
C SER A 133 -13.09 3.94 6.78
N ASP A 134 -13.76 2.83 6.47
CA ASP A 134 -13.73 1.59 7.23
C ASP A 134 -13.10 0.41 6.47
N LYS A 135 -12.64 0.66 5.24
CA LYS A 135 -11.92 -0.30 4.40
C LYS A 135 -10.57 0.23 3.98
N ILE A 136 -9.58 -0.66 3.99
CA ILE A 136 -8.24 -0.42 3.44
C ILE A 136 -7.78 -1.64 2.66
N GLY A 137 -7.10 -1.41 1.54
CA GLY A 137 -6.27 -2.41 0.89
C GLY A 137 -5.04 -1.76 0.30
N CYS A 138 -3.89 -2.42 0.43
CA CYS A 138 -2.61 -1.88 -0.02
C CYS A 138 -1.87 -2.85 -0.93
N GLY A 139 -1.03 -2.30 -1.80
CA GLY A 139 -0.17 -3.05 -2.71
C GLY A 139 1.19 -2.37 -2.84
N THR A 140 2.19 -3.14 -3.25
CA THR A 140 3.53 -2.59 -3.49
C THR A 140 4.16 -3.12 -4.77
N ASN A 141 5.11 -2.35 -5.30
CA ASN A 141 5.94 -2.78 -6.42
C ASN A 141 7.35 -2.21 -6.31
N PHE A 142 8.35 -3.00 -6.68
CA PHE A 142 9.70 -2.49 -6.90
C PHE A 142 9.82 -1.83 -8.27
N CYS A 143 10.37 -0.63 -8.29
CA CYS A 143 10.54 0.22 -9.44
C CYS A 143 12.02 0.47 -9.69
N ASP A 144 12.54 -0.06 -10.80
CA ASP A 144 13.91 0.24 -11.27
C ASP A 144 14.11 1.74 -11.44
N THR A 145 13.07 2.46 -11.87
CA THR A 145 13.01 3.92 -11.91
C THR A 145 11.58 4.37 -11.63
N MET A 146 11.42 5.24 -10.64
CA MET A 146 10.18 5.92 -10.32
C MET A 146 9.98 7.14 -11.22
N GLN A 147 8.91 7.14 -12.00
CA GLN A 147 8.49 8.27 -12.84
C GLN A 147 7.97 9.42 -11.98
N GLY A 148 8.04 10.65 -12.48
CA GLY A 148 7.67 11.86 -11.73
C GLY A 148 8.80 12.44 -10.86
N ILE A 149 9.62 11.58 -10.24
CA ILE A 149 10.77 12.00 -9.43
C ILE A 149 12.14 11.52 -9.95
N ASN A 150 12.16 10.67 -10.98
CA ASN A 150 13.37 10.12 -11.62
C ASN A 150 14.35 9.49 -10.60
N ARG A 151 13.82 8.69 -9.66
CA ARG A 151 14.61 8.01 -8.63
C ARG A 151 14.71 6.52 -8.92
N PRO A 152 15.92 5.92 -8.90
CA PRO A 152 16.07 4.49 -9.08
C PRO A 152 15.84 3.70 -7.79
N ASN A 153 15.61 2.39 -7.92
CA ASN A 153 15.51 1.42 -6.82
C ASN A 153 14.51 1.83 -5.74
N VAL A 154 13.24 2.00 -6.13
CA VAL A 154 12.19 2.46 -5.22
C VAL A 154 11.18 1.34 -5.00
N PHE A 155 10.85 1.04 -3.75
CA PHE A 155 9.59 0.35 -3.45
C PHE A 155 8.48 1.39 -3.33
N LEU A 156 7.48 1.31 -4.21
CA LEU A 156 6.25 2.09 -4.12
C LEU A 156 5.24 1.31 -3.30
N LEU A 157 4.74 1.88 -2.21
CA LEU A 157 3.58 1.38 -1.48
C LEU A 157 2.38 2.29 -1.82
N VAL A 158 1.27 1.67 -2.18
CA VAL A 158 -0.03 2.32 -2.43
C VAL A 158 -1.02 1.72 -1.45
N CYS A 159 -1.79 2.54 -0.75
CA CYS A 159 -2.93 2.12 0.06
C CYS A 159 -4.18 2.85 -0.41
N ASN A 160 -5.23 2.12 -0.77
CA ASN A 160 -6.53 2.68 -1.11
C ASN A 160 -7.52 2.51 0.05
N TYR A 161 -8.42 3.48 0.18
CA TYR A 161 -9.36 3.63 1.29
C TYR A 161 -10.78 3.75 0.74
N ALA A 162 -11.77 3.21 1.45
CA ALA A 162 -13.17 3.43 1.10
C ALA A 162 -14.06 3.59 2.34
N PRO A 163 -15.13 4.40 2.23
CA PRO A 163 -15.15 5.61 1.38
C PRO A 163 -14.05 6.59 1.81
#